data_AF-A0A6J4P2U6-F1
#
_entry.id   AF-A0A6J4P2U6-F1
#
_cell.length_a   1.000
_cell.length_b   1.000
_cell.length_c   1.000
_cell.angle_alpha   90.00
_cell.angle_beta   90.00
_cell.angle_gamma   90.00
#
_symmetry.space_group_name_H-M   'P 1'
#
loop_
_entity.id
_entity.type
_entity.pdbx_description
1 polymer ?
#
loop_
_entity_poly.entity_id
_entity_poly.type
_entity_poly.pdbx_seq_one_letter_code
_entity_poly.pdbx_strand_id
1 'polypeptide(L)'
;MFDYELEHIFSYTVTLAEPEVVGPVPGGVRANLYATGGEVTGPKLTGRVRPVGGDWLTLRTDGVSVLDVRNTLEVGEGAIVDVALTGVGDLGADGYERFMRGELPQTVALRVSTRFQS
;
A
#
# COMPACT_ATOMS: atom_id res chain seq x y z
N MET A 1 18.99 3.41 -23.03
CA MET A 1 18.65 2.91 -21.68
C MET A 1 19.65 3.56 -20.75
N PHE A 2 19.21 4.24 -19.69
CA PHE A 2 20.12 4.79 -18.69
C PHE A 2 20.52 3.65 -17.75
N ASP A 3 21.81 3.56 -17.42
CA ASP A 3 22.26 2.65 -16.37
C ASP A 3 21.77 3.17 -15.02
N TYR A 4 21.17 2.28 -14.22
CA TYR A 4 20.71 2.59 -12.88
C TYR A 4 20.95 1.41 -11.94
N GLU A 5 21.17 1.72 -10.67
CA GLU A 5 21.31 0.74 -9.59
C GLU A 5 20.27 1.06 -8.50
N LEU A 6 19.81 0.02 -7.82
CA LEU A 6 18.87 0.14 -6.70
C LEU A 6 19.59 -0.23 -5.40
N GLU A 7 19.44 0.62 -4.38
CA GLU A 7 19.92 0.35 -3.03
C GLU A 7 18.72 0.14 -2.09
N HIS A 8 18.73 -0.95 -1.32
CA HIS A 8 17.73 -1.16 -0.27
C HIS A 8 18.00 -0.24 0.92
N ILE A 9 17.05 0.66 1.20
CA ILE A 9 17.16 1.64 2.29
C ILE A 9 16.42 1.20 3.55
N PHE A 10 15.22 0.62 3.39
CA PHE A 10 14.39 0.06 4.45
C PHE A 10 13.25 -0.79 3.88
N SER A 11 12.62 -1.53 4.78
CA SER A 11 11.34 -2.20 4.61
C SER A 11 10.35 -1.64 5.62
N TYR A 12 9.06 -1.72 5.32
CA TYR A 12 8.03 -1.37 6.29
C TYR A 12 6.86 -2.33 6.22
N THR A 13 6.20 -2.52 7.36
CA THR A 13 4.98 -3.31 7.49
C THR A 13 3.88 -2.38 7.99
N VAL A 14 2.70 -2.45 7.39
CA VAL A 14 1.53 -1.69 7.78
C VAL A 14 0.44 -2.66 8.20
N THR A 15 -0.15 -2.45 9.37
CA THR A 15 -1.41 -3.09 9.74
C THR A 15 -2.55 -2.25 9.19
N LEU A 16 -3.48 -2.91 8.50
CA LEU A 16 -4.66 -2.27 7.92
C LEU A 16 -5.89 -2.68 8.73
N ALA A 17 -6.85 -1.75 8.86
CA ALA A 17 -8.18 -2.06 9.38
C ALA A 17 -8.94 -2.98 8.41
N GLU A 18 -10.10 -3.46 8.85
CA GLU A 18 -11.04 -4.13 7.95
C GLU A 18 -11.39 -3.20 6.77
N PRO A 19 -11.47 -3.73 5.53
CA PRO A 19 -11.78 -2.91 4.37
C PRO A 19 -13.13 -2.20 4.50
N GLU A 20 -13.14 -0.89 4.32
CA GLU A 20 -14.37 -0.13 4.10
C GLU A 20 -14.70 -0.21 2.61
N VAL A 21 -15.62 -1.10 2.25
CA VAL A 21 -16.04 -1.28 0.85
C VAL A 21 -16.97 -0.12 0.46
N VAL A 22 -16.48 0.73 -0.44
CA VAL A 22 -17.29 1.80 -1.06
C VAL A 22 -18.25 1.20 -2.09
N GLY A 23 -17.81 0.16 -2.81
CA GLY A 23 -18.63 -0.59 -3.76
C GLY A 23 -18.24 -0.36 -5.23
N PRO A 24 -19.12 -0.75 -6.17
CA PRO A 24 -18.83 -0.67 -7.60
C PRO A 24 -18.63 0.77 -8.08
N VAL A 25 -17.63 0.98 -8.93
CA VAL A 25 -17.30 2.26 -9.59
C VAL A 25 -16.87 2.01 -11.04
N PRO A 26 -16.81 3.04 -11.91
CA PRO A 26 -16.13 2.90 -13.18
C PRO A 26 -14.70 2.40 -12.96
N GLY A 27 -14.38 1.22 -13.51
CA GLY A 27 -13.06 0.59 -13.38
C GLY A 27 -12.97 -0.55 -12.38
N GLY A 28 -14.03 -0.89 -11.62
CA GLY A 28 -14.05 -2.06 -10.75
C GLY A 28 -14.79 -1.84 -9.43
N VAL A 29 -14.19 -2.28 -8.32
CA VAL A 29 -14.70 -2.04 -6.95
C VAL A 29 -13.73 -1.15 -6.17
N ARG A 30 -14.27 -0.18 -5.45
CA ARG A 30 -13.51 0.75 -4.58
C ARG A 30 -13.60 0.29 -3.13
N ALA A 31 -12.46 0.30 -2.43
CA ALA A 31 -12.38 0.04 -1.00
C ALA A 31 -11.31 0.94 -0.36
N ASN A 32 -11.57 1.38 0.87
CA ASN A 32 -10.59 2.11 1.66
C ASN A 32 -9.96 1.16 2.68
N LEU A 33 -8.63 1.15 2.76
CA LEU A 33 -7.85 0.34 3.69
C LEU A 33 -7.06 1.26 4.62
N TYR A 34 -7.61 1.54 5.80
CA TYR A 34 -7.01 2.50 6.74
C TYR A 34 -5.83 1.90 7.49
N ALA A 35 -4.73 2.64 7.58
CA ALA A 35 -3.56 2.24 8.34
C ALA A 35 -3.79 2.40 9.84
N THR A 36 -3.57 1.33 10.61
CA THR A 36 -3.69 1.32 12.08
C THR A 36 -2.33 1.34 12.79
N GLY A 37 -1.25 1.38 12.03
CA GLY A 37 0.12 1.46 12.53
C GLY A 37 1.03 0.50 11.79
N GLY A 38 2.25 0.36 12.30
CA GLY A 38 3.24 -0.49 11.66
C GLY A 38 4.67 -0.14 12.04
N GLU A 39 5.61 -0.84 11.43
CA GLU A 39 7.03 -0.75 11.74
C GLU A 39 7.83 -0.42 10.47
N VAL A 40 8.89 0.37 10.64
CA VAL A 40 9.87 0.66 9.60
C VAL A 40 11.20 0.11 10.08
N THR A 41 11.80 -0.81 9.32
CA THR A 41 13.06 -1.46 9.68
C THR A 41 14.00 -1.48 8.49
N GLY A 42 15.26 -1.12 8.71
CA GLY A 42 16.18 -0.99 7.60
C GLY A 42 17.58 -0.53 7.98
N PRO A 43 18.54 -0.72 7.07
CA PRO A 43 19.93 -0.32 7.29
C PRO A 43 20.11 1.20 7.41
N LYS A 44 19.26 2.00 6.76
CA LYS A 44 19.37 3.47 6.73
C LYS A 44 18.22 4.20 7.43
N LEU A 45 17.11 3.53 7.67
CA LEU A 45 15.93 4.12 8.28
C LEU A 45 15.25 3.11 9.21
N THR A 46 14.94 3.55 10.43
CA THR A 46 14.15 2.80 11.41
C THR A 46 13.13 3.73 12.05
N GLY A 47 11.96 3.19 12.37
CA GLY A 47 10.87 3.97 12.94
C GLY A 47 9.57 3.19 12.93
N ARG A 48 8.46 3.92 12.81
CA ARG A 48 7.11 3.37 12.87
C ARG A 48 6.18 4.06 11.89
N VAL A 49 5.16 3.33 11.45
CA VAL A 49 4.05 3.88 10.69
C VAL A 49 3.05 4.44 11.69
N ARG A 50 2.60 5.68 11.50
CA ARG A 50 1.57 6.29 12.34
C ARG A 50 0.20 5.70 12.01
N PRO A 51 -0.74 5.64 12.98
CA PRO A 51 -2.08 5.09 12.78
C PRO A 51 -2.98 6.10 12.07
N VAL A 52 -2.54 6.59 10.92
CA VAL A 52 -3.21 7.57 10.07
C VAL A 52 -2.90 7.24 8.62
N GLY A 53 -3.80 7.64 7.72
CA GLY A 53 -3.67 7.35 6.29
C GLY A 53 -4.34 6.04 5.90
N GLY A 54 -4.03 5.57 4.70
CA GLY A 54 -4.63 4.39 4.11
C GLY A 54 -4.42 4.31 2.61
N ASP A 55 -4.96 3.25 2.03
CA ASP A 55 -5.03 3.02 0.59
C ASP A 55 -6.46 3.22 0.10
N TRP A 56 -6.65 4.10 -0.86
CA TRP A 56 -7.88 4.27 -1.58
C TRP A 56 -7.85 3.39 -2.84
N LEU A 57 -7.97 2.09 -2.60
CA LEU A 57 -7.77 1.03 -3.57
C LEU A 57 -8.92 0.94 -4.58
N THR A 58 -8.58 0.80 -5.86
CA THR A 58 -9.53 0.31 -6.88
C THR A 58 -9.09 -1.07 -7.36
N LEU A 59 -9.90 -2.10 -7.12
CA LEU A 59 -9.68 -3.42 -7.67
C LEU A 59 -10.44 -3.57 -9.00
N ARG A 60 -9.69 -3.72 -10.09
CA ARG A 60 -10.24 -3.93 -11.43
C ARG A 60 -10.78 -5.34 -11.60
N THR A 61 -11.65 -5.52 -12.59
CA THR A 61 -12.28 -6.81 -12.92
C THR A 61 -11.30 -7.85 -13.50
N ASP A 62 -10.09 -7.44 -13.90
CA ASP A 62 -9.02 -8.36 -14.31
C ASP A 62 -8.10 -8.77 -13.16
N GLY A 63 -8.50 -8.47 -11.91
CA GLY A 63 -7.75 -8.85 -10.71
C GLY A 63 -6.57 -7.95 -10.37
N VAL A 64 -6.37 -6.86 -11.11
CA VAL A 64 -5.32 -5.88 -10.81
C VAL A 64 -5.86 -4.82 -9.85
N SER A 65 -5.24 -4.72 -8.68
CA SER A 65 -5.46 -3.63 -7.74
C SER A 65 -4.65 -2.40 -8.14
N VAL A 66 -5.27 -1.23 -8.09
CA VAL A 66 -4.66 0.08 -8.34
C VAL A 66 -4.60 0.82 -7.02
N LEU A 67 -3.38 1.08 -6.55
CA LEU A 67 -3.09 1.66 -5.24
C LEU A 67 -3.01 3.18 -5.32
N ASP A 68 -3.59 3.84 -4.32
CA ASP A 68 -3.52 5.28 -4.09
C ASP A 68 -3.38 5.51 -2.58
N VAL A 69 -2.14 5.56 -2.09
CA VAL A 69 -1.86 5.51 -0.66
C VAL A 69 -1.32 6.84 -0.16
N ARG A 70 -1.83 7.26 0.99
CA ARG A 70 -1.21 8.27 1.86
C ARG A 70 -0.93 7.67 3.22
N ASN A 71 0.29 7.85 3.73
CA ASN A 71 0.71 7.38 5.04
C ASN A 71 1.68 8.38 5.68
N THR A 72 1.92 8.21 6.98
CA THR A 72 2.89 9.01 7.72
C THR A 72 3.84 8.11 8.49
N LEU A 73 5.14 8.31 8.31
CA LEU A 73 6.18 7.65 9.10
C LEU A 73 6.70 8.59 10.19
N GLU A 74 7.05 8.02 11.33
CA GLU A 74 7.83 8.68 12.37
C GLU A 74 9.14 7.91 12.55
N VAL A 75 10.27 8.58 12.33
CA VAL A 75 11.60 7.96 12.18
C VAL A 75 12.64 8.68 13.03
N GLY A 76 13.71 7.96 13.42
CA GLY A 76 14.78 8.52 14.26
C GLY A 76 14.26 9.09 15.59
N GLU A 77 14.69 10.31 15.95
CA GLU A 77 14.25 11.03 17.15
C GLU A 77 12.93 11.81 16.94
N GLY A 78 11.96 11.18 16.26
CA GLY A 78 10.61 11.74 16.08
C GLY A 78 10.41 12.59 14.83
N ALA A 79 11.29 12.50 13.82
CA ALA A 79 11.08 13.16 12.54
C ALA A 79 9.85 12.58 11.81
N ILE A 80 9.05 13.45 11.19
CA ILE A 80 7.82 13.06 10.49
C ILE A 80 8.06 13.07 8.99
N VAL A 81 7.64 12.00 8.31
CA VAL A 81 7.75 11.87 6.85
C VAL A 81 6.36 11.57 6.27
N ASP A 82 5.87 12.46 5.40
CA ASP A 82 4.71 12.19 4.55
C ASP A 82 5.11 11.22 3.44
N VAL A 83 4.25 10.24 3.20
CA VAL A 83 4.43 9.21 2.18
C VAL A 83 3.23 9.23 1.25
N ALA A 84 3.51 9.38 -0.03
CA ALA A 84 2.55 9.12 -1.10
C ALA A 84 3.10 7.96 -1.94
N LEU A 85 2.31 6.91 -2.15
CA LEU A 85 2.66 5.88 -3.13
C LEU A 85 1.49 5.56 -4.05
N THR A 86 1.84 5.25 -5.28
CA THR A 86 0.92 4.72 -6.29
C THR A 86 1.53 3.47 -6.89
N GLY A 87 0.69 2.53 -7.31
CA GLY A 87 1.19 1.30 -7.90
C GLY A 87 0.10 0.33 -8.26
N VAL A 88 0.52 -0.90 -8.52
CA VAL A 88 -0.37 -2.01 -8.82
C VAL A 88 -0.04 -3.23 -8.00
N GLY A 89 -1.07 -4.01 -7.69
CA GLY A 89 -0.94 -5.35 -7.12
C GLY A 89 -1.68 -6.37 -7.96
N ASP A 90 -1.06 -7.51 -8.20
CA ASP A 90 -1.65 -8.62 -8.95
C ASP A 90 -2.29 -9.64 -7.98
N LEU A 91 -3.63 -9.72 -7.99
CA LEU A 91 -4.39 -10.69 -7.19
C LEU A 91 -4.70 -11.98 -7.97
N GLY A 92 -4.20 -12.11 -9.20
CA GLY A 92 -4.51 -13.18 -10.14
C GLY A 92 -5.77 -12.89 -10.96
N ALA A 93 -5.96 -13.65 -12.05
CA ALA A 93 -7.06 -13.44 -12.99
C ALA A 93 -8.47 -13.59 -12.37
N ASP A 94 -8.60 -14.33 -11.26
CA ASP A 94 -9.83 -14.51 -10.48
C ASP A 94 -9.86 -13.65 -9.20
N GLY A 95 -8.90 -12.73 -9.05
CA GLY A 95 -8.70 -11.93 -7.86
C GLY A 95 -9.90 -11.02 -7.54
N TYR A 96 -10.59 -10.53 -8.58
CA TYR A 96 -11.79 -9.71 -8.42
C TYR A 96 -12.94 -10.53 -7.79
N GLU A 97 -13.26 -11.69 -8.37
CA GLU A 97 -14.34 -12.55 -7.91
C GLU A 97 -14.06 -13.07 -6.49
N ARG A 98 -12.80 -13.41 -6.20
CA ARG A 98 -12.37 -13.82 -4.86
C ARG A 98 -12.52 -12.69 -3.85
N PHE A 99 -12.09 -11.47 -4.19
CA PHE A 99 -12.27 -10.30 -3.34
C PHE A 99 -13.76 -10.06 -3.01
N MET A 100 -14.64 -10.17 -4.00
CA MET A 100 -16.09 -9.99 -3.81
C MET A 100 -16.71 -11.06 -2.89
N ARG A 101 -16.06 -12.22 -2.73
CA ARG A 101 -16.44 -13.27 -1.76
C ARG A 101 -15.75 -13.11 -0.39
N GLY A 102 -14.92 -12.07 -0.21
CA GLY A 102 -14.11 -11.88 0.99
C GLY A 102 -12.88 -12.81 1.06
N GLU A 103 -12.51 -13.46 -0.04
CA GLU A 103 -11.38 -14.38 -0.12
C GLU A 103 -10.11 -13.63 -0.57
N LEU A 104 -9.35 -13.09 0.38
CA LEU A 104 -8.08 -12.43 0.06
C LEU A 104 -6.95 -13.46 -0.11
N PRO A 105 -6.04 -13.28 -1.09
CA PRO A 105 -4.81 -14.06 -1.15
C PRO A 105 -3.94 -13.74 0.07
N GLN A 106 -3.13 -14.72 0.51
CA GLN A 106 -2.21 -14.52 1.63
C GLN A 106 -1.13 -13.47 1.33
N THR A 107 -0.72 -13.39 0.06
CA THR A 107 0.30 -12.46 -0.42
C THR A 107 -0.11 -11.89 -1.77
N VAL A 108 0.18 -10.61 -1.99
CA VAL A 108 -0.01 -9.91 -3.26
C VAL A 108 1.33 -9.30 -3.64
N ALA A 109 1.78 -9.55 -4.87
CA ALA A 109 2.98 -8.90 -5.38
C ALA A 109 2.66 -7.45 -5.75
N LEU A 110 3.22 -6.49 -5.00
CA LEU A 110 3.07 -5.07 -5.27
C LEU A 110 4.25 -4.52 -6.08
N ARG A 111 3.96 -3.60 -6.99
CA ARG A 111 4.92 -2.75 -7.69
C ARG A 111 4.48 -1.31 -7.52
N VAL A 112 5.29 -0.51 -6.82
CA VAL A 112 4.90 0.83 -6.38
C VAL A 112 6.01 1.83 -6.69
N SER A 113 5.60 3.07 -6.88
CA SER A 113 6.47 4.25 -6.88
C SER A 113 6.10 5.09 -5.66
N THR A 114 7.10 5.47 -4.88
CA THR A 114 6.91 6.15 -3.60
C THR A 114 7.60 7.49 -3.60
N ARG A 115 6.91 8.51 -3.07
CA ARG A 115 7.44 9.84 -2.79
C ARG A 115 7.43 10.07 -1.29
N PHE A 116 8.51 10.65 -0.80
CA PHE A 116 8.69 11.07 0.58
C PHE A 116 8.77 12.59 0.66
N GLN A 117 8.21 13.19 1.70
CA GLN A 117 8.36 14.61 2.04
C GLN A 117 8.54 14.74 3.55
N SER A 118 9.48 15.59 3.98
CA SER A 118 9.84 15.80 5.40
C SER A 118 10.04 17.28 5.68
#